data_AF-A0A3P7IQ41-F1
#
_entry.id   AF-A0A3P7IQ41-F1
#
_cell.length_a   1.000
_cell.length_b   1.000
_cell.length_c   1.000
_cell.angle_alpha   90.00
_cell.angle_beta   90.00
_cell.angle_gamma   90.00
#
_symmetry.space_group_name_H-M   'P 1'
#
loop_
_entity.id
_entity.type
_entity.pdbx_description
1 polymer ?
#
loop_
_entity_poly.entity_id
_entity_poly.type
_entity_poly.pdbx_seq_one_letter_code
_entity_poly.pdbx_strand_id
1 'polypeptide(L)'
;MALDKLKVDYDFNDFDFRFSIGYSDCDLAKTLGLGIEYMLRQNADVVIEPSCPEEYRIGACALQVVSQFTWDIISIIYTTNEVRFCDDMIDSLMDSFNGASASSTPRVALKQIIDEDDNDSYTRTLQQIKARSRVVILCMDLATDRRGFLIRANRMGMTNSEYVFLMLNIRSTGFGRAGAGKEILANGFMPFWEDSVNGNIDGMDSVANSAAKYMILVSDLQIGKIVDDFLLCSST
;
A
#
# COMPACT_ATOMS: atom_id res chain seq x y z
N MET A 1 19.81 -20.20 -0.75
CA MET A 1 20.45 -18.90 -0.43
C MET A 1 19.79 -18.09 0.71
N ALA A 2 18.55 -18.38 1.15
CA ALA A 2 18.06 -17.93 2.47
C ALA A 2 18.09 -19.09 3.48
N LEU A 3 17.63 -20.27 3.08
CA LEU A 3 17.65 -21.47 3.90
C LEU A 3 19.07 -21.94 4.26
N ASP A 4 19.99 -21.95 3.29
CA ASP A 4 21.39 -22.31 3.55
C ASP A 4 22.02 -21.37 4.58
N LYS A 5 21.63 -20.09 4.53
CA LYS A 5 22.08 -19.07 5.48
C LYS A 5 21.46 -19.29 6.88
N LEU A 6 20.18 -19.64 6.96
CA LEU A 6 19.55 -20.02 8.23
C LEU A 6 20.20 -21.25 8.86
N LYS A 7 20.51 -22.27 8.05
CA LYS A 7 21.21 -23.48 8.53
C LYS A 7 22.59 -23.16 9.10
N VAL A 8 23.34 -22.27 8.44
CA VAL A 8 24.68 -21.85 8.87
C VAL A 8 24.63 -20.93 10.08
N ASP A 9 23.76 -19.91 10.07
CA ASP A 9 23.74 -18.85 11.09
C ASP A 9 23.09 -19.32 12.41
N TYR A 10 22.21 -20.32 12.38
CA TYR A 10 21.43 -20.78 13.54
C TYR A 10 21.57 -22.28 13.85
N ASP A 11 22.53 -22.96 13.22
CA ASP A 11 22.86 -24.37 13.47
C ASP A 11 21.68 -25.35 13.31
N PHE A 12 20.83 -25.14 12.29
CA PHE A 12 19.72 -26.05 11.98
C PHE A 12 20.17 -27.29 11.19
N ASN A 13 21.35 -27.84 11.50
CA ASN A 13 21.90 -29.00 10.81
C ASN A 13 21.11 -30.29 11.08
N ASP A 14 20.40 -30.34 12.21
CA ASP A 14 19.56 -31.47 12.61
C ASP A 14 18.17 -31.48 11.95
N PHE A 15 17.83 -30.46 11.16
CA PHE A 15 16.53 -30.34 10.49
C PHE A 15 16.64 -30.58 8.97
N ASP A 16 15.82 -31.52 8.47
CA ASP A 16 15.60 -31.77 7.05
C ASP A 16 14.36 -30.98 6.56
N PHE A 17 14.59 -29.81 5.96
CA PHE A 17 13.51 -28.97 5.43
C PHE A 17 12.98 -29.52 4.11
N ARG A 18 11.68 -29.79 4.05
CA ARG A 18 10.97 -30.19 2.83
C ARG A 18 9.87 -29.19 2.52
N PHE A 19 9.79 -28.81 1.25
CA PHE A 19 8.81 -27.82 0.78
C PHE A 19 7.80 -28.51 -0.14
N SER A 20 6.54 -28.48 0.27
CA SER A 20 5.41 -28.81 -0.59
C SER A 20 4.83 -27.51 -1.13
N ILE A 21 4.71 -27.40 -2.45
CA ILE A 21 4.18 -26.21 -3.12
C ILE A 21 2.86 -26.58 -3.79
N GLY A 22 1.84 -25.75 -3.60
CA GLY A 22 0.55 -25.89 -4.26
C GLY A 22 0.01 -24.54 -4.64
N TYR A 23 -0.75 -24.55 -5.72
CA TYR A 23 -1.33 -23.35 -6.30
C TYR A 23 -2.80 -23.29 -5.87
N SER A 24 -3.13 -22.30 -5.06
CA SER A 24 -4.51 -22.05 -4.64
C SER A 24 -5.35 -21.41 -5.74
N ASP A 25 -4.73 -20.94 -6.83
CA ASP A 25 -5.35 -20.09 -7.86
C ASP A 25 -6.13 -18.92 -7.26
N CYS A 26 -5.74 -18.47 -6.07
CA CYS A 26 -6.39 -17.38 -5.34
C CYS A 26 -7.84 -17.64 -4.92
N ASP A 27 -8.23 -18.91 -4.84
CA ASP A 27 -9.54 -19.34 -4.38
C ASP A 27 -9.49 -19.75 -2.90
N LEU A 28 -10.42 -19.22 -2.10
CA LEU A 28 -10.46 -19.48 -0.65
C LEU A 28 -10.71 -20.97 -0.35
N ALA A 29 -11.61 -21.62 -1.09
CA ALA A 29 -11.93 -23.02 -0.86
C ALA A 29 -10.76 -23.94 -1.24
N LYS A 30 -10.04 -23.62 -2.33
CA LYS A 30 -8.79 -24.30 -2.70
C LYS A 30 -7.68 -24.04 -1.69
N THR A 31 -7.54 -22.81 -1.18
CA THR A 31 -6.53 -22.46 -0.16
C THR A 31 -6.75 -23.28 1.11
N LEU A 32 -7.98 -23.28 1.64
CA LEU A 32 -8.36 -24.11 2.78
C LEU A 32 -8.17 -25.60 2.50
N GLY A 33 -8.54 -26.06 1.30
CA GLY A 33 -8.34 -27.44 0.87
C GLY A 33 -6.85 -27.85 0.85
N LEU A 34 -5.98 -27.00 0.33
CA LEU A 34 -4.53 -27.20 0.32
C LEU A 34 -3.97 -27.16 1.74
N GLY A 35 -4.40 -26.23 2.59
CA GLY A 35 -4.00 -26.17 4.00
C GLY A 35 -4.36 -27.46 4.75
N ILE A 36 -5.59 -27.95 4.58
CA ILE A 36 -6.04 -29.22 5.16
C ILE A 36 -5.24 -30.41 4.61
N GLU A 37 -4.99 -30.46 3.30
CA GLU A 37 -4.18 -31.52 2.68
C GLU A 37 -2.74 -31.52 3.21
N TYR A 38 -2.12 -30.35 3.37
CA TYR A 38 -0.77 -30.23 3.89
C TYR A 38 -0.67 -30.64 5.35
N MET A 39 -1.58 -30.16 6.20
CA MET A 39 -1.56 -30.47 7.62
C MET A 39 -1.93 -31.94 7.88
N LEU A 40 -2.97 -32.46 7.24
CA LEU A 40 -3.54 -33.76 7.60
C LEU A 40 -3.01 -34.93 6.78
N ARG A 41 -2.54 -34.71 5.55
CA ARG A 41 -2.08 -35.79 4.68
C ARG A 41 -0.60 -35.77 4.39
N GLN A 42 -0.02 -34.57 4.25
CA GLN A 42 1.41 -34.42 3.98
C GLN A 42 2.24 -34.21 5.26
N ASN A 43 1.58 -34.15 6.43
CA ASN A 43 2.20 -33.94 7.74
C ASN A 43 3.12 -32.70 7.75
N ALA A 44 2.69 -31.61 7.13
CA ALA A 44 3.42 -30.36 7.19
C ALA A 44 3.34 -29.76 8.60
N ASP A 45 4.50 -29.45 9.19
CA ASP A 45 4.59 -28.82 10.52
C ASP A 45 4.23 -27.32 10.49
N VAL A 46 4.50 -26.68 9.35
CA VAL A 46 4.26 -25.25 9.12
C VAL A 46 3.64 -25.08 7.73
N VAL A 47 2.51 -24.38 7.67
CA VAL A 47 1.89 -23.94 6.42
C VAL A 47 2.07 -22.44 6.29
N ILE A 48 2.75 -22.03 5.22
CA ILE A 48 2.94 -20.62 4.89
C ILE A 48 2.03 -20.34 3.69
N GLU A 49 0.93 -19.65 3.93
CA GLU A 49 0.04 -19.23 2.85
C GLU A 49 0.67 -18.03 2.13
N PRO A 50 0.83 -18.06 0.80
CA PRO A 50 1.13 -16.85 0.07
C PRO A 50 -0.08 -15.92 0.13
N SER A 51 0.16 -14.61 0.28
CA SER A 51 -0.84 -13.60 -0.04
C SER A 51 -1.25 -13.81 -1.51
N CYS A 52 -2.51 -14.17 -1.75
CA CYS A 52 -3.09 -14.10 -3.10
C CYS A 52 -2.94 -12.65 -3.63
N PRO A 53 -2.98 -12.39 -4.95
CA PRO A 53 -2.99 -11.03 -5.47
C PRO A 53 -4.13 -10.26 -4.82
N GLU A 54 -3.75 -9.36 -3.92
CA GLU A 54 -4.60 -8.54 -3.05
C GLU A 54 -5.40 -7.50 -3.84
N GLU A 55 -5.28 -7.50 -5.17
CA GLU A 55 -5.91 -6.55 -6.07
C GLU A 55 -7.40 -6.50 -5.81
N TYR A 56 -8.12 -7.62 -5.83
CA TYR A 56 -9.60 -7.61 -5.65
C TYR A 56 -10.08 -7.09 -4.28
N ARG A 57 -9.25 -7.11 -3.23
CA ARG A 57 -9.66 -6.70 -1.88
C ARG A 57 -9.39 -5.22 -1.62
N ILE A 58 -8.31 -4.66 -2.18
CA ILE A 58 -8.00 -3.25 -1.94
C ILE A 58 -9.09 -2.32 -2.49
N GLY A 59 -9.66 -2.66 -3.64
CA GLY A 59 -10.71 -1.87 -4.28
C GLY A 59 -11.99 -1.86 -3.44
N ALA A 60 -12.39 -3.04 -2.95
CA ALA A 60 -13.55 -3.19 -2.07
C ALA A 60 -13.35 -2.45 -0.74
N CYS A 61 -12.14 -2.51 -0.17
CA CYS A 61 -11.82 -1.76 1.03
C CYS A 61 -11.85 -0.25 0.82
N ALA A 62 -11.20 0.24 -0.23
CA ALA A 62 -11.21 1.66 -0.56
C ALA A 62 -12.65 2.17 -0.78
N LEU A 63 -13.49 1.39 -1.46
CA LEU A 63 -14.93 1.67 -1.57
C LEU A 63 -15.63 1.71 -0.21
N GLN A 64 -15.33 0.78 0.71
CA GLN A 64 -15.92 0.78 2.05
C GLN A 64 -15.52 2.04 2.83
N VAL A 65 -14.26 2.47 2.76
CA VAL A 65 -13.79 3.72 3.39
C VAL A 65 -14.52 4.92 2.79
N VAL A 66 -14.52 5.04 1.47
CA VAL A 66 -15.22 6.12 0.74
C VAL A 66 -16.70 6.17 1.12
N SER A 67 -17.35 5.00 1.20
CA SER A 67 -18.77 4.88 1.55
C SER A 67 -19.03 5.24 3.01
N GLN A 68 -18.18 4.80 3.93
CA GLN A 68 -18.30 5.07 5.36
C GLN A 68 -18.23 6.57 5.67
N PHE A 69 -17.36 7.29 4.97
CA PHE A 69 -17.22 8.74 5.11
C PHE A 69 -18.13 9.53 4.16
N THR A 70 -18.96 8.86 3.36
CA THR A 70 -19.88 9.48 2.41
C THR A 70 -19.18 10.47 1.46
N TRP A 71 -18.00 10.10 0.96
CA TRP A 71 -17.23 10.94 0.06
C TRP A 71 -17.77 10.87 -1.36
N ASP A 72 -18.48 11.92 -1.80
CA ASP A 72 -19.16 11.92 -3.10
C ASP A 72 -18.26 12.27 -4.28
N ILE A 73 -17.17 13.02 -4.07
CA ILE A 73 -16.30 13.52 -5.14
C ILE A 73 -14.85 13.22 -4.81
N ILE A 74 -14.22 12.40 -5.64
CA ILE A 74 -12.84 11.97 -5.48
C ILE A 74 -12.00 12.30 -6.72
N SER A 75 -10.69 12.43 -6.55
CA SER A 75 -9.73 12.35 -7.65
C SER A 75 -8.81 11.15 -7.45
N ILE A 76 -8.34 10.58 -8.56
CA ILE A 76 -7.45 9.41 -8.57
C ILE A 76 -6.15 9.81 -9.29
N ILE A 77 -5.02 9.58 -8.65
CA ILE A 77 -3.70 9.74 -9.28
C ILE A 77 -2.83 8.51 -9.04
N TYR A 78 -2.03 8.12 -10.02
CA TYR A 78 -1.16 6.97 -9.83
C TYR A 78 0.05 6.99 -10.77
N THR A 79 1.12 6.30 -10.37
CA THR A 79 2.27 6.02 -11.24
C THR A 79 2.04 4.74 -12.03
N THR A 80 2.64 4.60 -13.21
CA THR A 80 2.61 3.36 -13.99
C THR A 80 4.03 2.85 -14.22
N ASN A 81 4.19 1.54 -14.38
CA ASN A 81 5.46 0.91 -14.70
C ASN A 81 5.26 -0.43 -15.42
N GLU A 82 6.35 -1.09 -15.80
CA GLU A 82 6.31 -2.36 -16.54
C GLU A 82 5.59 -3.49 -15.79
N VAL A 83 5.62 -3.45 -14.45
CA VAL A 83 4.96 -4.45 -13.60
C VAL A 83 3.52 -4.09 -13.28
N ARG A 84 3.02 -2.94 -13.74
CA ARG A 84 1.63 -2.50 -13.66
C ARG A 84 1.01 -2.52 -12.26
N PHE A 85 1.84 -2.45 -11.22
CA PHE A 85 1.37 -2.61 -9.83
C PHE A 85 0.25 -1.62 -9.47
N CYS A 86 0.47 -0.34 -9.71
CA CYS A 86 -0.55 0.67 -9.43
C CYS A 86 -1.67 0.70 -10.46
N ASP A 87 -1.42 0.28 -11.71
CA ASP A 87 -2.47 0.10 -12.71
C ASP A 87 -3.49 -0.93 -12.20
N ASP A 88 -3.03 -2.09 -11.74
CA ASP A 88 -3.88 -3.19 -11.29
C ASP A 88 -4.64 -2.82 -10.00
N MET A 89 -4.00 -2.08 -9.07
CA MET A 89 -4.66 -1.54 -7.87
C MET A 89 -5.78 -0.55 -8.22
N ILE A 90 -5.56 0.31 -9.20
CA ILE A 90 -6.56 1.28 -9.65
C ILE A 90 -7.66 0.61 -10.49
N ASP A 91 -7.34 -0.41 -11.28
CA ASP A 91 -8.32 -1.18 -12.02
C ASP A 91 -9.25 -1.94 -11.06
N SER A 92 -8.72 -2.56 -10.00
CA SER A 92 -9.55 -3.16 -8.94
C SER A 92 -10.44 -2.14 -8.21
N LEU A 93 -9.92 -0.94 -7.90
CA LEU A 93 -10.73 0.13 -7.33
C LEU A 93 -11.91 0.48 -8.23
N MET A 94 -11.65 0.65 -9.53
CA MET A 94 -12.67 1.00 -10.52
C MET A 94 -13.68 -0.13 -10.69
N ASP A 95 -13.25 -1.39 -10.70
CA ASP A 95 -14.14 -2.55 -10.74
C ASP A 95 -15.05 -2.60 -9.52
N SER A 96 -14.52 -2.30 -8.33
CA SER A 96 -15.30 -2.21 -7.10
C SER A 96 -16.34 -1.08 -7.16
N PHE A 97 -15.99 0.08 -7.70
CA PHE A 97 -16.92 1.20 -7.91
C PHE A 97 -18.02 0.87 -8.92
N ASN A 98 -17.69 0.15 -9.98
CA ASN A 98 -18.63 -0.28 -11.02
C ASN A 98 -19.58 -1.38 -10.53
N GLY A 99 -19.13 -2.25 -9.65
CA GLY A 99 -19.93 -3.31 -9.04
C GLY A 99 -20.82 -2.85 -7.88
N ALA A 100 -20.59 -1.63 -7.35
CA ALA A 100 -21.32 -1.09 -6.21
C ALA A 100 -22.69 -0.51 -6.59
N SER A 101 -23.56 -0.36 -5.58
CA SER A 101 -24.83 0.35 -5.74
C SER A 101 -24.59 1.84 -6.00
N ALA A 102 -25.45 2.49 -6.79
CA ALA A 102 -25.31 3.91 -7.14
C ALA A 102 -25.27 4.86 -5.92
N SER A 103 -25.81 4.46 -4.77
CA SER A 103 -25.75 5.23 -3.52
C SER A 103 -24.40 5.18 -2.80
N SER A 104 -23.52 4.27 -3.20
CA SER A 104 -22.20 4.05 -2.57
C SER A 104 -21.04 4.39 -3.52
N THR A 105 -21.32 4.68 -4.79
CA THR A 105 -20.29 4.97 -5.79
C THR A 105 -19.96 6.46 -5.83
N PRO A 106 -18.69 6.86 -5.55
CA PRO A 106 -18.28 8.25 -5.65
C PRO A 106 -18.20 8.68 -7.13
N ARG A 107 -18.34 9.99 -7.38
CA ARG A 107 -18.03 10.59 -8.67
C ARG A 107 -16.52 10.84 -8.78
N VAL A 108 -15.89 10.23 -9.78
CA VAL A 108 -14.47 10.48 -10.12
C VAL A 108 -14.35 11.79 -10.90
N ALA A 109 -13.82 12.83 -10.26
CA ALA A 109 -13.64 14.16 -10.86
C ALA A 109 -12.40 14.25 -11.77
N LEU A 110 -11.41 13.40 -11.51
CA LEU A 110 -10.18 13.26 -12.28
C LEU A 110 -9.59 11.87 -12.04
N LYS A 111 -9.10 11.19 -13.09
CA LYS A 111 -8.23 10.01 -13.00
C LYS A 111 -7.03 10.28 -13.91
N GLN A 112 -5.81 10.29 -13.37
CA GLN A 112 -4.62 10.69 -14.13
C GLN A 112 -3.38 9.89 -13.73
N ILE A 113 -2.60 9.49 -14.73
CA ILE A 113 -1.25 8.95 -14.51
C ILE A 113 -0.30 10.12 -14.29
N ILE A 114 0.51 10.02 -13.24
CA ILE A 114 1.54 11.01 -12.90
C ILE A 114 2.90 10.49 -13.36
N ASP A 115 3.63 11.37 -14.03
CA ASP A 115 5.05 11.23 -14.29
C ASP A 115 5.79 12.14 -13.28
N GLU A 116 6.61 11.54 -12.43
CA GLU A 116 7.39 12.25 -11.40
C GLU A 116 8.52 13.09 -12.00
N ASP A 117 8.98 12.75 -13.21
CA ASP A 117 10.05 13.46 -13.91
C ASP A 117 9.54 14.71 -14.64
N ASP A 118 8.24 14.76 -14.96
CA ASP A 118 7.57 15.94 -15.55
C ASP A 118 6.92 16.82 -14.49
N ASN A 119 7.72 17.72 -13.91
CA ASN A 119 7.27 18.65 -12.87
C ASN A 119 6.11 19.57 -13.32
N ASP A 120 6.05 19.98 -14.60
CA ASP A 120 5.03 20.89 -15.09
C ASP A 120 3.69 20.17 -15.23
N SER A 121 3.71 18.96 -15.80
CA SER A 121 2.53 18.11 -15.92
C SER A 121 1.98 17.72 -14.55
N TYR A 122 2.86 17.35 -13.62
CA TYR A 122 2.48 17.00 -12.26
C TYR A 122 1.85 18.18 -11.53
N THR A 123 2.49 19.36 -11.56
CA THR A 123 1.95 20.57 -10.92
C THR A 123 0.59 20.94 -11.50
N ARG A 124 0.42 20.84 -12.82
CA ARG A 124 -0.87 21.08 -13.48
C ARG A 124 -1.94 20.08 -13.02
N THR A 125 -1.59 18.81 -12.88
CA THR A 125 -2.51 17.78 -12.39
C THR A 125 -2.96 18.07 -10.96
N LEU A 126 -2.03 18.41 -10.06
CA LEU A 126 -2.37 18.79 -8.69
C LEU A 126 -3.24 20.06 -8.63
N GLN A 127 -3.01 21.05 -9.51
CA GLN A 127 -3.90 22.21 -9.62
C GLN A 127 -5.32 21.84 -10.05
N GLN A 128 -5.47 20.91 -11.00
CA GLN A 128 -6.79 20.40 -11.41
C GLN A 128 -7.50 19.69 -10.26
N ILE A 129 -6.77 18.91 -9.46
CA ILE A 129 -7.31 18.26 -8.27
C ILE A 129 -7.80 19.30 -7.27
N LYS A 130 -6.98 20.31 -6.96
CA LYS A 130 -7.37 21.40 -6.04
C LYS A 130 -8.66 22.10 -6.46
N ALA A 131 -8.91 22.22 -7.76
CA ALA A 131 -10.12 22.86 -8.28
C ALA A 131 -11.38 21.97 -8.19
N ARG A 132 -11.25 20.65 -8.00
CA ARG A 132 -12.34 19.69 -8.25
C ARG A 132 -12.67 18.77 -7.09
N SER A 133 -11.70 18.42 -6.25
CA SER A 133 -11.89 17.48 -5.14
C SER A 133 -11.01 17.83 -3.95
N ARG A 134 -11.33 17.19 -2.84
CA ARG A 134 -10.62 17.30 -1.55
C ARG A 134 -10.17 15.94 -1.02
N VAL A 135 -10.79 14.88 -1.51
CA VAL A 135 -10.40 13.49 -1.29
C VAL A 135 -9.66 13.02 -2.54
N VAL A 136 -8.42 12.58 -2.34
CA VAL A 136 -7.55 12.13 -3.42
C VAL A 136 -7.10 10.72 -3.12
N ILE A 137 -7.50 9.76 -3.95
CA ILE A 137 -7.03 8.39 -3.90
C ILE A 137 -5.75 8.30 -4.72
N LEU A 138 -4.70 7.71 -4.18
CA LEU A 138 -3.41 7.63 -4.86
C LEU A 138 -2.75 6.25 -4.76
N CYS A 139 -1.98 5.87 -5.79
CA CYS A 139 -1.05 4.74 -5.73
C CYS A 139 0.29 5.16 -6.32
N MET A 140 1.37 4.98 -5.55
CA MET A 140 2.74 5.28 -5.98
C MET A 140 3.65 4.13 -5.57
N ASP A 141 4.31 3.50 -6.54
CA ASP A 141 5.11 2.29 -6.30
C ASP A 141 6.40 2.62 -5.53
N LEU A 142 7.15 3.62 -5.99
CA LEU A 142 8.45 3.93 -5.41
C LEU A 142 8.32 4.77 -4.13
N ALA A 143 9.27 4.57 -3.20
CA ALA A 143 9.38 5.40 -1.99
C ALA A 143 9.67 6.87 -2.32
N THR A 144 10.46 7.10 -3.37
CA THR A 144 10.79 8.43 -3.89
C THR A 144 9.55 9.20 -4.33
N ASP A 145 8.63 8.52 -5.03
CA ASP A 145 7.43 9.13 -5.59
C ASP A 145 6.46 9.51 -4.47
N ARG A 146 6.27 8.60 -3.51
CA ARG A 146 5.47 8.84 -2.29
C ARG A 146 5.97 10.06 -1.52
N ARG A 147 7.28 10.13 -1.26
CA ARG A 147 7.90 11.29 -0.59
C ARG A 147 7.76 12.55 -1.44
N GLY A 148 8.02 12.47 -2.74
CA GLY A 148 7.93 13.58 -3.68
C GLY A 148 6.53 14.18 -3.72
N PHE A 149 5.50 13.34 -3.73
CA PHE A 149 4.10 13.74 -3.60
C PHE A 149 3.84 14.51 -2.31
N LEU A 150 4.22 13.95 -1.15
CA LEU A 150 4.01 14.59 0.15
C LEU A 150 4.61 15.99 0.20
N ILE A 151 5.83 16.15 -0.30
CA ILE A 151 6.52 17.44 -0.38
C ILE A 151 5.78 18.41 -1.30
N ARG A 152 5.37 17.96 -2.50
CA ARG A 152 4.65 18.81 -3.47
C ARG A 152 3.27 19.20 -2.95
N ALA A 153 2.52 18.27 -2.38
CA ALA A 153 1.22 18.52 -1.78
C ALA A 153 1.33 19.57 -0.66
N ASN A 154 2.35 19.49 0.20
CA ASN A 154 2.58 20.48 1.24
C ASN A 154 2.90 21.87 0.66
N ARG A 155 3.83 21.95 -0.31
CA ARG A 155 4.19 23.21 -0.98
C ARG A 155 3.01 23.84 -1.72
N MET A 156 2.09 23.02 -2.21
CA MET A 156 0.84 23.46 -2.84
C MET A 156 -0.27 23.77 -1.83
N GLY A 157 -0.02 23.69 -0.52
CA GLY A 157 -1.01 23.98 0.51
C GLY A 157 -2.18 23.00 0.53
N MET A 158 -1.93 21.74 0.15
CA MET A 158 -2.92 20.64 0.15
C MET A 158 -2.80 19.76 1.40
N THR A 159 -2.01 20.15 2.40
CA THR A 159 -1.83 19.41 3.66
C THR A 159 -2.41 20.22 4.80
N ASN A 160 -3.74 20.34 4.79
CA ASN A 160 -4.54 21.06 5.78
C ASN A 160 -5.85 20.30 6.02
N SER A 161 -6.70 20.80 6.91
CA SER A 161 -7.96 20.14 7.30
C SER A 161 -9.00 20.00 6.18
N GLU A 162 -8.79 20.60 5.01
CA GLU A 162 -9.67 20.44 3.86
C GLU A 162 -9.36 19.20 3.04
N TYR A 163 -8.15 18.63 3.13
CA TYR A 163 -7.69 17.57 2.23
C TYR A 163 -7.45 16.26 2.97
N VAL A 164 -7.82 15.16 2.30
CA VAL A 164 -7.50 13.78 2.73
C VAL A 164 -6.93 13.02 1.54
N PHE A 165 -5.81 12.33 1.79
CA PHE A 165 -5.13 11.48 0.81
C PHE A 165 -5.37 10.02 1.18
N LEU A 166 -6.01 9.23 0.33
CA LEU A 166 -6.20 7.80 0.53
C LEU A 166 -5.20 7.04 -0.33
N MET A 167 -4.12 6.56 0.27
CA MET A 167 -3.09 5.84 -0.46
C MET A 167 -3.41 4.34 -0.50
N LEU A 168 -3.49 3.79 -1.72
CA LEU A 168 -3.72 2.38 -1.99
C LEU A 168 -2.39 1.62 -2.01
N ASN A 169 -2.27 0.75 -1.02
CA ASN A 169 -1.17 -0.15 -0.74
C ASN A 169 0.19 0.55 -0.55
N ILE A 170 1.01 -0.04 0.31
CA ILE A 170 2.42 0.29 0.38
C ILE A 170 3.16 -1.01 0.07
N ARG A 171 4.03 -1.01 -0.94
CA ARG A 171 4.98 -2.11 -1.03
C ARG A 171 5.79 -2.11 0.27
N SER A 172 5.72 -3.26 0.94
CA SER A 172 6.23 -3.53 2.28
C SER A 172 7.62 -2.92 2.46
N THR A 173 7.68 -1.77 3.14
CA THR A 173 8.91 -1.34 3.79
C THR A 173 9.06 -2.27 4.99
N GLY A 174 9.69 -3.42 4.74
CA GLY A 174 9.75 -4.53 5.69
C GLY A 174 10.28 -4.11 7.06
N PHE A 175 9.99 -4.96 8.06
CA PHE A 175 10.47 -4.81 9.42
C PHE A 175 11.99 -4.53 9.47
N GLY A 176 12.39 -3.51 10.23
CA GLY A 176 13.76 -3.40 10.74
C GLY A 176 14.85 -2.87 9.80
N ARG A 177 14.51 -2.28 8.64
CA ARG A 177 15.48 -1.45 7.89
C ARG A 177 15.11 0.02 8.01
N ALA A 178 15.68 0.70 9.00
CA ALA A 178 15.76 2.16 8.96
C ALA A 178 16.81 2.57 7.91
N GLY A 179 16.61 3.72 7.26
CA GLY A 179 17.66 4.35 6.45
C GLY A 179 18.94 4.52 7.29
N ALA A 180 20.11 4.52 6.63
CA ALA A 180 21.39 4.61 7.33
C ALA A 180 21.41 5.78 8.33
N GLY A 181 21.51 5.47 9.63
CA GLY A 181 21.56 6.45 10.71
C GLY A 181 20.20 6.90 11.29
N LYS A 182 19.08 6.25 10.95
CA LYS A 182 17.75 6.60 11.48
C LYS A 182 17.20 5.55 12.46
N GLU A 183 16.33 6.01 13.36
CA GLU A 183 15.71 5.14 14.38
C GLU A 183 14.64 4.25 13.75
N ILE A 184 14.60 2.98 14.17
CA ILE A 184 13.49 2.09 13.88
C ILE A 184 12.33 2.51 14.79
N LEU A 185 11.16 2.80 14.22
CA LEU A 185 9.98 3.11 15.00
C LEU A 185 9.68 1.97 16.00
N ALA A 186 9.09 2.29 17.15
CA ALA A 186 8.80 1.29 18.20
C ALA A 186 7.93 0.11 17.72
N ASN A 187 7.20 0.28 16.62
CA ASN A 187 6.38 -0.75 15.97
C ASN A 187 7.13 -1.56 14.90
N GLY A 188 8.43 -1.32 14.69
CA GLY A 188 9.29 -2.06 13.78
C GLY A 188 9.23 -1.63 12.31
N PHE A 189 8.36 -0.68 11.95
CA PHE A 189 8.18 -0.25 10.57
C PHE A 189 9.02 0.98 10.21
N MET A 190 9.46 1.06 8.96
CA MET A 190 10.11 2.25 8.43
C MET A 190 9.06 3.32 8.11
N PRO A 191 9.32 4.60 8.45
CA PRO A 191 8.42 5.67 8.06
C PRO A 191 8.42 5.87 6.54
N PHE A 192 7.26 5.74 5.88
CA PHE A 192 7.19 5.82 4.42
C PHE A 192 7.50 7.22 3.85
N TRP A 193 7.44 8.26 4.69
CA TRP A 193 7.75 9.64 4.32
C TRP A 193 9.24 9.98 4.40
N GLU A 194 10.06 9.12 5.01
CA GLU A 194 11.49 9.39 5.18
C GLU A 194 12.28 9.11 3.91
N ASP A 195 13.29 9.96 3.67
CA ASP A 195 14.30 9.65 2.67
C ASP A 195 15.21 8.52 3.18
N SER A 196 15.02 7.33 2.61
CA SER A 196 15.84 6.14 2.85
C SER A 196 17.00 5.98 1.85
N VAL A 197 17.05 6.81 0.81
CA VAL A 197 18.00 6.67 -0.31
C VAL A 197 19.21 7.57 -0.09
N ASN A 198 18.98 8.84 0.21
CA ASN A 198 20.04 9.85 0.31
C ASN A 198 20.22 10.39 1.73
N GLY A 199 19.46 9.91 2.72
CA GLY A 199 19.63 10.35 4.10
C GLY A 199 19.19 11.79 4.36
N ASN A 200 18.15 12.26 3.65
CA ASN A 200 17.55 13.59 3.82
C ASN A 200 18.49 14.75 3.46
N ILE A 201 19.28 14.59 2.39
CA ILE A 201 20.13 15.67 1.84
C ILE A 201 19.29 16.90 1.47
N ASP A 202 18.03 16.72 1.08
CA ASP A 202 17.10 17.80 0.75
C ASP A 202 16.57 18.56 1.97
N GLY A 203 16.75 18.03 3.18
CA GLY A 203 16.25 18.61 4.43
C GLY A 203 14.71 18.57 4.58
N MET A 204 14.00 17.80 3.75
CA MET A 204 12.53 17.86 3.63
C MET A 204 11.77 16.80 4.44
N ASP A 205 12.44 15.98 5.27
CA ASP A 205 11.79 14.94 6.09
C ASP A 205 10.69 15.50 6.99
N SER A 206 10.91 16.66 7.60
CA SER A 206 9.92 17.30 8.48
C SER A 206 8.68 17.73 7.71
N VAL A 207 8.86 18.21 6.48
CA VAL A 207 7.79 18.60 5.56
C VAL A 207 7.00 17.36 5.12
N ALA A 208 7.69 16.31 4.69
CA ALA A 208 7.06 15.05 4.29
C ALA A 208 6.28 14.42 5.45
N ASN A 209 6.85 14.41 6.66
CA ASN A 209 6.16 13.94 7.87
C ASN A 209 4.89 14.77 8.16
N SER A 210 4.98 16.10 8.08
CA SER A 210 3.81 16.97 8.30
C SER A 210 2.67 16.72 7.30
N ALA A 211 3.02 16.39 6.06
CA ALA A 211 2.08 16.05 5.00
C ALA A 211 1.46 14.66 5.20
N ALA A 212 2.25 13.69 5.67
CA ALA A 212 1.82 12.31 5.89
C ALA A 212 0.66 12.19 6.89
N LYS A 213 0.50 13.16 7.80
CA LYS A 213 -0.63 13.23 8.75
C LYS A 213 -2.01 13.37 8.10
N TYR A 214 -2.05 13.79 6.84
CA TYR A 214 -3.31 13.91 6.07
C TYR A 214 -3.53 12.69 5.15
N MET A 215 -2.75 11.62 5.35
CA MET A 215 -2.81 10.42 4.53
C MET A 215 -3.36 9.24 5.33
N ILE A 216 -4.35 8.59 4.76
CA ILE A 216 -4.88 7.30 5.21
C ILE A 216 -4.27 6.24 4.30
N LEU A 217 -3.68 5.22 4.91
CA LEU A 217 -3.09 4.09 4.18
C LEU A 217 -4.07 2.92 4.21
N VAL A 218 -4.40 2.41 3.02
CA VAL A 218 -5.16 1.17 2.86
C VAL A 218 -4.18 0.12 2.37
N SER A 219 -4.01 -0.96 3.12
CA SER A 219 -3.11 -2.07 2.74
C SER A 219 -3.67 -3.37 3.34
N ASP A 220 -3.34 -4.51 2.72
CA ASP A 220 -3.73 -5.85 3.21
C ASP A 220 -2.74 -6.42 4.24
N LEU A 221 -1.79 -5.61 4.73
CA LEU A 221 -0.84 -6.00 5.77
C LEU A 221 -1.57 -6.40 7.05
N GLN A 222 -1.60 -7.70 7.37
CA GLN A 222 -1.94 -8.16 8.72
C GLN A 222 -0.80 -7.85 9.70
N ILE A 223 -1.19 -7.22 10.81
CA ILE A 223 -0.45 -6.95 12.05
C ILE A 223 0.64 -5.87 11.94
N GLY A 224 0.26 -4.65 12.38
CA GLY A 224 1.19 -3.58 12.71
C GLY A 224 0.51 -2.22 12.88
N LYS A 225 0.08 -1.88 14.11
CA LYS A 225 -0.40 -0.53 14.43
C LYS A 225 0.74 0.49 14.21
N ILE A 226 0.61 1.34 13.20
CA ILE A 226 1.36 2.59 13.11
C ILE A 226 0.37 3.72 13.29
N VAL A 227 0.31 4.20 14.53
CA VAL A 227 -0.16 5.51 14.99
C VAL A 227 -1.46 6.02 14.31
N ASP A 228 -2.56 5.75 15.01
CA ASP A 228 -3.87 6.39 14.98
C ASP A 228 -4.72 6.49 13.69
N ASP A 229 -4.24 6.23 12.47
CA ASP A 229 -5.10 6.31 11.25
C ASP A 229 -4.83 5.22 10.17
N PHE A 230 -4.65 3.96 10.57
CA PHE A 230 -4.65 2.82 9.64
C PHE A 230 -6.01 2.11 9.62
N LEU A 231 -6.64 2.04 8.45
CA LEU A 231 -7.83 1.21 8.23
C LEU A 231 -7.39 -0.15 7.67
N LEU A 232 -7.48 -1.18 8.51
CA LEU A 232 -7.10 -2.55 8.16
C LEU A 232 -8.27 -3.29 7.51
N CYS A 233 -8.00 -3.94 6.38
CA CYS A 233 -8.93 -4.80 5.66
C CYS A 233 -9.02 -6.21 6.27
N SER A 234 -9.75 -6.38 7.38
CA SER A 234 -10.00 -7.74 7.90
C SER A 234 -11.14 -8.41 7.12
N SER A 235 -10.91 -9.63 6.64
CA SER A 235 -11.95 -10.52 6.11
C SER A 235 -12.97 -10.84 7.20
N THR A 236 -14.24 -10.49 6.98
CA THR A 236 -15.38 -11.23 7.57
C THR A 236 -15.73 -12.41 6.70
#